data_AF-A0A5C3PFL4-F1
#
_entry.id   AF-A0A5C3PFL4-F1
#
_cell.length_a   1.000
_cell.length_b   1.000
_cell.length_c   1.000
_cell.angle_alpha   90.00
_cell.angle_beta   90.00
_cell.angle_gamma   90.00
#
_symmetry.space_group_name_H-M   'P 1'
#
loop_
_entity.id
_entity.type
_entity.pdbx_description
1 polymer ?
#
loop_
_entity_poly.entity_id
_entity_poly.type
_entity_poly.pdbx_seq_one_letter_code
_entity_poly.pdbx_strand_id
1 'polypeptide(L)'
;MSDLPFAPSPWNYAVVQMDPVSMVQHLDDSQALEAAERIQPKAYLLHLSWDSGLPFPGKPWYGFSASLVGPGLRAPDEERCISPDMCIPIFPTIAHPRSRDPIRPKPERPFPYDDCYHWSFTDTRIRVIANPEGFDESTAVKLDAREDTRRERFFAEDAYRQQEALKARHHHRHPPTSREAREATAQEVSTFAGHGSPSDDDYHLRSQPEAEDERASIGSISTHESSTSSLSNDTMTEMGIFGDPSGNIEMQPLVHLWLDLEAHLKREDIASPVQFFEEIEMITA
;
A
#
# COMPACT_ATOMS: atom_id res chain seq x y z
N MET A 1 16.85 31.83 -6.78
CA MET A 1 15.54 31.24 -6.49
C MET A 1 15.61 29.83 -7.04
N SER A 2 15.52 28.83 -6.18
CA SER A 2 15.52 27.44 -6.60
C SER A 2 14.20 27.20 -7.34
N ASP A 3 14.25 26.73 -8.58
CA ASP A 3 13.03 26.33 -9.29
C ASP A 3 12.43 25.14 -8.54
N LEU A 4 11.28 25.34 -7.90
CA LEU A 4 10.57 24.28 -7.21
C LEU A 4 10.04 23.25 -8.24
N PRO A 5 10.03 21.95 -7.89
CA PRO A 5 9.50 20.93 -8.79
C PRO A 5 8.01 21.17 -9.08
N PHE A 6 7.62 20.84 -10.30
CA PHE A 6 6.23 21.03 -10.78
C PHE A 6 5.25 19.98 -10.26
N ALA A 7 5.76 18.88 -9.68
CA ALA A 7 5.00 17.81 -9.06
C ALA A 7 5.76 17.33 -7.81
N PRO A 8 5.09 16.87 -6.75
CA PRO A 8 5.76 16.37 -5.55
C PRO A 8 6.49 15.05 -5.85
N SER A 9 7.66 14.85 -5.25
CA SER A 9 8.32 13.55 -5.25
C SER A 9 7.51 12.50 -4.46
N PRO A 10 7.57 11.23 -4.88
CA PRO A 10 7.05 10.12 -4.08
C PRO A 10 7.86 9.93 -2.80
N TRP A 11 7.33 9.12 -1.89
CA TRP A 11 7.85 8.88 -0.54
C TRP A 11 7.78 10.07 0.43
N ASN A 12 7.13 11.15 0.00
CA ASN A 12 6.80 12.28 0.87
C ASN A 12 5.50 11.99 1.63
N TYR A 13 5.49 12.37 2.90
CA TYR A 13 4.22 12.61 3.60
C TYR A 13 3.66 13.95 3.17
N ALA A 14 2.35 14.04 3.09
CA ALA A 14 1.67 15.27 2.72
C ALA A 14 0.31 15.38 3.40
N VAL A 15 -0.11 16.63 3.62
CA VAL A 15 -1.50 16.96 3.92
C VAL A 15 -2.22 17.13 2.59
N VAL A 16 -3.42 16.56 2.47
CA VAL A 16 -4.29 16.76 1.31
C VAL A 16 -5.69 17.18 1.72
N GLN A 17 -6.36 17.91 0.84
CA GLN A 17 -7.76 18.24 0.96
C GLN A 17 -8.40 18.09 -0.42
N MET A 18 -9.55 17.42 -0.50
CA MET A 18 -10.28 17.26 -1.75
C MET A 18 -10.86 18.60 -2.21
N ASP A 19 -11.01 18.73 -3.53
CA ASP A 19 -11.75 19.79 -4.19
C ASP A 19 -13.00 19.19 -4.86
N PRO A 20 -14.11 19.02 -4.10
CA PRO A 20 -15.35 18.42 -4.60
C PRO A 20 -15.90 19.14 -5.83
N VAL A 21 -15.80 20.47 -5.87
CA VAL A 21 -16.36 21.29 -6.95
C VAL A 21 -15.59 21.03 -8.24
N SER A 22 -14.26 21.10 -8.20
CA SER A 22 -13.43 20.82 -9.39
C SER A 22 -13.54 19.37 -9.86
N MET A 23 -13.88 18.42 -8.97
CA MET A 23 -14.13 17.03 -9.36
C MET A 23 -15.35 16.90 -10.27
N VAL A 24 -16.44 17.65 -10.02
CA VAL A 24 -17.71 17.48 -10.76
C VAL A 24 -17.98 18.57 -11.79
N GLN A 25 -17.26 19.69 -11.76
CA GLN A 25 -17.52 20.85 -12.62
C GLN A 25 -17.54 20.51 -14.11
N HIS A 26 -16.68 19.58 -14.55
CA HIS A 26 -16.58 19.17 -15.95
C HIS A 26 -17.78 18.34 -16.45
N LEU A 27 -18.67 17.88 -15.56
CA LEU A 27 -19.86 17.11 -15.89
C LEU A 27 -21.02 18.01 -16.37
N ASP A 28 -20.93 19.33 -16.18
CA ASP A 28 -21.98 20.31 -16.49
C ASP A 28 -23.36 19.95 -15.85
N ASP A 29 -23.34 19.27 -14.70
CA ASP A 29 -24.53 18.89 -13.93
C ASP A 29 -24.73 19.82 -12.72
N SER A 30 -25.81 20.61 -12.77
CA SER A 30 -26.16 21.55 -11.68
C SER A 30 -26.44 20.87 -10.35
N GLN A 31 -27.02 19.66 -10.35
CA GLN A 31 -27.33 18.94 -9.11
C GLN A 31 -26.05 18.42 -8.47
N ALA A 32 -25.12 17.87 -9.27
CA ALA A 32 -23.82 17.44 -8.79
C ALA A 32 -22.99 18.61 -8.25
N LEU A 33 -23.02 19.76 -8.95
CA LEU A 33 -22.32 20.97 -8.51
C LEU A 33 -22.86 21.50 -7.18
N GLU A 34 -24.18 21.62 -7.04
CA GLU A 34 -24.81 22.03 -5.78
C GLU A 34 -24.53 21.04 -4.63
N ALA A 35 -24.45 19.73 -4.92
CA ALA A 35 -24.09 18.74 -3.92
C ALA A 35 -22.63 18.90 -3.48
N ALA A 36 -21.71 19.05 -4.43
CA ALA A 36 -20.29 19.28 -4.17
C ALA A 36 -20.03 20.56 -3.36
N GLU A 37 -20.74 21.66 -3.65
CA GLU A 37 -20.65 22.91 -2.89
C GLU A 37 -21.07 22.79 -1.41
N ARG A 38 -21.88 21.78 -1.07
CA ARG A 38 -22.30 21.52 0.32
C ARG A 38 -21.29 20.67 1.10
N ILE A 39 -20.36 20.01 0.42
CA ILE A 39 -19.33 19.18 1.05
C ILE A 39 -18.28 20.10 1.67
N GLN A 40 -17.96 19.84 2.94
CA GLN A 40 -16.89 20.52 3.65
C GLN A 40 -15.70 19.56 3.74
N PRO A 41 -14.77 19.59 2.76
CA PRO A 41 -13.69 18.62 2.70
C PRO A 41 -12.75 18.80 3.88
N LYS A 42 -12.39 17.69 4.53
CA LYS A 42 -11.41 17.70 5.62
C LYS A 42 -9.99 17.63 5.07
N ALA A 43 -9.04 17.96 5.94
CA ALA A 43 -7.64 17.72 5.68
C ALA A 43 -7.26 16.32 6.16
N TYR A 44 -6.54 15.60 5.31
CA TYR A 44 -6.11 14.23 5.56
C TYR A 44 -4.60 14.13 5.44
N LEU A 45 -4.01 13.24 6.23
CA LEU A 45 -2.59 12.95 6.16
C LEU A 45 -2.38 11.69 5.32
N LEU A 46 -1.41 11.73 4.41
CA LEU A 46 -1.07 10.57 3.58
C LEU A 46 0.43 10.45 3.34
N HIS A 47 0.81 9.30 2.80
CA HIS A 47 2.12 9.06 2.26
C HIS A 47 2.02 8.74 0.76
N LEU A 48 2.75 9.50 -0.06
CA LEU A 48 2.78 9.35 -1.51
C LEU A 48 3.63 8.15 -1.94
N SER A 49 3.14 7.39 -2.90
CA SER A 49 3.88 6.37 -3.64
C SER A 49 3.82 6.65 -5.14
N TRP A 50 4.63 5.93 -5.92
CA TRP A 50 4.62 6.10 -7.38
C TRP A 50 3.25 5.68 -7.95
N ASP A 51 2.71 6.52 -8.83
CA ASP A 51 1.76 6.04 -9.83
C ASP A 51 2.53 5.50 -11.05
N SER A 52 1.88 4.68 -11.85
CA SER A 52 2.43 4.08 -13.07
C SER A 52 2.76 5.12 -14.16
N GLY A 53 2.34 6.39 -13.99
CA GLY A 53 2.55 7.48 -14.95
C GLY A 53 3.65 8.46 -14.54
N LEU A 54 4.53 8.82 -15.47
CA LEU A 54 5.53 9.87 -15.26
C LEU A 54 4.88 11.27 -15.30
N PRO A 55 5.19 12.17 -14.34
CA PRO A 55 4.66 13.51 -14.36
C PRO A 55 5.37 14.34 -15.45
N PHE A 56 4.60 15.08 -16.26
CA PHE A 56 5.10 16.01 -17.27
C PHE A 56 4.61 17.42 -16.99
N PRO A 57 5.45 18.46 -17.11
CA PRO A 57 5.07 19.83 -16.77
C PRO A 57 3.90 20.33 -17.63
N GLY A 58 3.13 21.29 -17.09
CA GLY A 58 2.01 21.93 -17.78
C GLY A 58 0.71 21.13 -17.79
N LYS A 59 0.64 20.04 -17.02
CA LYS A 59 -0.61 19.33 -16.75
C LYS A 59 -1.40 20.05 -15.65
N PRO A 60 -2.75 20.01 -15.69
CA PRO A 60 -3.58 20.60 -14.64
C PRO A 60 -3.51 19.84 -13.31
N TRP A 61 -3.12 18.57 -13.36
CA TRP A 61 -2.95 17.70 -12.20
C TRP A 61 -1.96 16.57 -12.51
N TYR A 62 -1.51 15.89 -11.46
CA TYR A 62 -0.56 14.76 -11.50
C TYR A 62 -1.12 13.58 -10.71
N GLY A 63 -1.08 12.37 -11.28
CA GLY A 63 -1.57 11.15 -10.63
C GLY A 63 -0.57 10.56 -9.64
N PHE A 64 -1.07 10.09 -8.49
CA PHE A 64 -0.29 9.40 -7.46
C PHE A 64 -1.07 8.22 -6.88
N SER A 65 -0.35 7.16 -6.52
CA SER A 65 -0.84 6.24 -5.50
C SER A 65 -0.49 6.80 -4.13
N ALA A 66 -1.31 6.56 -3.13
CA ALA A 66 -1.06 7.02 -1.76
C ALA A 66 -1.70 6.09 -0.74
N SER A 67 -1.11 6.00 0.45
CA SER A 67 -1.70 5.36 1.62
C SER A 67 -2.06 6.42 2.66
N LEU A 68 -3.27 6.36 3.21
CA LEU A 68 -3.68 7.30 4.26
C LEU A 68 -3.06 6.95 5.61
N VAL A 69 -2.79 8.00 6.37
CA VAL A 69 -2.29 7.94 7.74
C VAL A 69 -3.42 8.35 8.67
N GLY A 70 -3.69 7.52 9.68
CA GLY A 70 -4.72 7.77 10.66
C GLY A 70 -4.16 8.07 12.05
N PRO A 71 -4.94 8.79 12.89
CA PRO A 71 -4.63 8.94 14.31
C PRO A 71 -5.01 7.65 15.04
N GLY A 72 -4.14 7.20 15.94
CA GLY A 72 -4.35 6.00 16.75
C GLY A 72 -4.53 4.72 15.94
N LEU A 73 -4.92 3.66 16.65
CA LEU A 73 -5.33 2.40 16.03
C LEU A 73 -6.72 2.55 15.40
N ARG A 74 -6.95 1.83 14.29
CA ARG A 74 -8.24 1.83 13.62
C ARG A 74 -9.33 1.11 14.42
N ALA A 75 -10.58 1.49 14.19
CA ALA A 75 -11.72 0.67 14.58
C ALA A 75 -11.70 -0.66 13.78
N PRO A 76 -12.20 -1.76 14.36
CA PRO A 76 -12.36 -3.00 13.62
C PRO A 76 -13.39 -2.84 12.51
N ASP A 77 -13.12 -3.48 11.38
CA ASP A 77 -14.09 -3.68 10.30
C ASP A 77 -14.33 -5.18 10.17
N GLU A 78 -15.40 -5.66 10.82
CA GLU A 78 -15.73 -7.09 10.86
C GLU A 78 -16.12 -7.62 9.48
N GLU A 79 -16.72 -6.78 8.63
CA GLU A 79 -17.16 -7.14 7.28
C GLU A 79 -15.97 -7.38 6.36
N ARG A 80 -14.91 -6.56 6.47
CA ARG A 80 -13.68 -6.73 5.70
C ARG A 80 -12.62 -7.55 6.42
N CYS A 81 -12.94 -8.09 7.60
CA CYS A 81 -12.01 -8.82 8.49
C CYS A 81 -10.73 -8.03 8.80
N ILE A 82 -10.86 -6.71 8.99
CA ILE A 82 -9.73 -5.84 9.32
C ILE A 82 -9.75 -5.57 10.83
N SER A 83 -8.64 -5.88 11.50
CA SER A 83 -8.51 -5.72 12.95
C SER A 83 -7.78 -4.41 13.32
N PRO A 84 -7.93 -3.91 14.56
CA PRO A 84 -7.27 -2.67 15.02
C PRO A 84 -5.74 -2.69 14.93
N ASP A 85 -5.13 -3.86 14.96
CA ASP A 85 -3.67 -4.07 14.87
C ASP A 85 -3.15 -4.24 13.43
N MET A 86 -4.00 -4.05 12.42
CA MET A 86 -3.60 -3.91 11.01
C MET A 86 -3.26 -2.44 10.71
N CYS A 87 -2.33 -1.92 11.53
CA CYS A 87 -1.79 -0.58 11.47
C CYS A 87 -0.27 -0.67 11.65
N ILE A 88 0.47 0.33 11.19
CA ILE A 88 1.93 0.38 11.29
C ILE A 88 2.33 1.70 11.96
N PRO A 89 2.98 1.67 13.13
CA PRO A 89 3.32 2.91 13.82
C PRO A 89 4.34 3.72 13.03
N ILE A 90 4.15 5.04 13.02
CA ILE A 90 5.11 6.01 12.47
C ILE A 90 5.84 6.64 13.66
N PHE A 91 7.17 6.57 13.67
CA PHE A 91 7.97 7.14 14.74
C PHE A 91 7.71 8.66 14.86
N PRO A 92 7.43 9.22 16.06
CA PRO A 92 7.81 8.72 17.39
C PRO A 92 6.89 7.68 18.04
N THR A 93 5.77 7.31 17.40
CA THR A 93 4.84 6.31 17.93
C THR A 93 5.51 4.94 18.04
N ILE A 94 5.42 4.31 19.22
CA ILE A 94 5.97 2.95 19.47
C ILE A 94 4.93 1.97 20.01
N ALA A 95 3.76 2.47 20.40
CA ALA A 95 2.69 1.63 20.91
C ALA A 95 2.07 0.84 19.76
N HIS A 96 2.08 -0.49 19.84
CA HIS A 96 1.35 -1.33 18.91
C HIS A 96 1.01 -2.67 19.59
N PRO A 97 -0.21 -3.22 19.46
CA PRO A 97 -0.61 -4.45 20.16
C PRO A 97 0.30 -5.66 19.85
N ARG A 98 0.93 -5.67 18.68
CA ARG A 98 1.86 -6.71 18.23
C ARG A 98 3.33 -6.31 18.34
N SER A 99 3.65 -5.21 19.03
CA SER A 99 5.01 -4.68 19.16
C SER A 99 5.71 -4.49 17.81
N ARG A 100 4.99 -3.94 16.83
CA ARG A 100 5.57 -3.62 15.50
C ARG A 100 6.60 -2.51 15.66
N ASP A 101 7.78 -2.73 15.11
CA ASP A 101 8.78 -1.68 15.03
C ASP A 101 8.27 -0.55 14.13
N PRO A 102 8.37 0.72 14.57
CA PRO A 102 7.88 1.83 13.78
C PRO A 102 8.67 2.03 12.49
N ILE A 103 7.96 2.55 11.50
CA ILE A 103 8.55 3.15 10.31
C ILE A 103 9.13 4.49 10.70
N ARG A 104 10.35 4.77 10.22
CA ARG A 104 11.14 5.93 10.63
C ARG A 104 11.33 6.88 9.45
N PRO A 105 10.66 8.04 9.45
CA PRO A 105 11.00 9.08 8.51
C PRO A 105 12.42 9.57 8.70
N LYS A 106 12.95 10.19 7.63
CA LYS A 106 14.31 10.71 7.58
C LYS A 106 14.60 11.66 8.75
N PRO A 107 15.75 11.53 9.42
CA PRO A 107 16.05 12.30 10.63
C PRO A 107 16.21 13.80 10.37
N GLU A 108 16.50 14.21 9.12
CA GLU A 108 16.63 15.62 8.74
C GLU A 108 15.29 16.38 8.90
N ARG A 109 14.16 15.66 8.74
CA ARG A 109 12.81 16.16 8.93
C ARG A 109 11.98 15.11 9.67
N PRO A 110 12.03 15.10 11.02
CA PRO A 110 11.25 14.17 11.83
C PRO A 110 9.76 14.30 11.56
N PHE A 111 9.03 13.20 11.76
CA PHE A 111 7.57 13.24 11.69
C PHE A 111 7.02 14.02 12.89
N PRO A 112 6.14 15.01 12.66
CA PRO A 112 5.76 15.96 13.70
C PRO A 112 4.71 15.43 14.67
N TYR A 113 3.97 14.38 14.32
CA TYR A 113 2.86 13.88 15.11
C TYR A 113 3.20 12.57 15.81
N ASP A 114 2.84 12.47 17.08
CA ASP A 114 2.75 11.22 17.82
C ASP A 114 1.35 10.60 17.70
N ASP A 115 1.26 9.30 17.99
CA ASP A 115 0.04 8.50 17.86
C ASP A 115 -0.50 8.46 16.42
N CYS A 116 0.39 8.31 15.45
CA CYS A 116 0.05 8.21 14.03
C CYS A 116 0.50 6.88 13.44
N TYR A 117 -0.35 6.33 12.57
CA TYR A 117 -0.16 5.01 11.99
C TYR A 117 -0.50 5.00 10.50
N HIS A 118 0.29 4.28 9.70
CA HIS A 118 -0.19 3.83 8.40
C HIS A 118 -1.32 2.82 8.63
N TRP A 119 -2.49 3.06 8.05
CA TRP A 119 -3.61 2.13 8.15
C TRP A 119 -3.62 1.24 6.91
N SER A 120 -3.51 -0.07 7.12
CA SER A 120 -3.58 -1.03 6.01
C SER A 120 -4.95 -0.96 5.33
N PHE A 121 -5.00 -1.22 4.01
CA PHE A 121 -6.22 -1.15 3.20
C PHE A 121 -6.83 0.25 3.12
N THR A 122 -5.98 1.29 3.18
CA THR A 122 -6.38 2.68 2.92
C THR A 122 -5.60 3.28 1.74
N ASP A 123 -5.06 2.41 0.90
CA ASP A 123 -4.43 2.76 -0.36
C ASP A 123 -5.47 3.32 -1.34
N THR A 124 -5.11 4.39 -2.03
CA THR A 124 -5.99 5.09 -2.96
C THR A 124 -5.17 5.75 -4.06
N ARG A 125 -5.83 6.08 -5.18
CA ARG A 125 -5.25 6.89 -6.24
C ARG A 125 -5.82 8.29 -6.17
N ILE A 126 -4.95 9.28 -6.23
CA ILE A 126 -5.31 10.69 -6.16
C ILE A 126 -4.78 11.44 -7.37
N ARG A 127 -5.46 12.53 -7.71
CA ARG A 127 -4.98 13.53 -8.66
C ARG A 127 -4.59 14.78 -7.87
N VAL A 128 -3.30 15.08 -7.83
CA VAL A 128 -2.78 16.28 -7.16
C VAL A 128 -2.87 17.45 -8.12
N ILE A 129 -3.62 18.49 -7.74
CA ILE A 129 -3.76 19.73 -8.51
C ILE A 129 -2.39 20.37 -8.69
N ALA A 130 -2.08 20.83 -9.91
CA ALA A 130 -0.82 21.51 -10.18
C ALA A 130 -0.75 22.84 -9.40
N ASN A 131 0.39 23.07 -8.73
CA ASN A 131 0.67 24.35 -8.09
C ASN A 131 1.54 25.22 -9.02
N PRO A 132 1.08 26.42 -9.43
CA PRO A 132 1.89 27.35 -10.22
C PRO A 132 3.20 27.77 -9.54
N GLU A 133 3.24 27.77 -8.20
CA GLU A 133 4.44 28.07 -7.42
C GLU A 133 5.39 26.86 -7.27
N GLY A 134 4.95 25.67 -7.68
CA GLY A 134 5.66 24.41 -7.48
C GLY A 134 5.51 23.82 -6.08
N PHE A 135 6.26 22.76 -5.79
CA PHE A 135 6.19 22.04 -4.51
C PHE A 135 7.50 22.16 -3.74
N ASP A 136 7.49 22.85 -2.58
CA ASP A 136 8.70 22.98 -1.74
C ASP A 136 9.02 21.68 -1.01
N GLU A 137 9.94 20.90 -1.57
CA GLU A 137 10.39 19.65 -1.00
C GLU A 137 11.39 19.79 0.15
N SER A 138 11.86 21.01 0.46
CA SER A 138 12.81 21.24 1.55
C SER A 138 12.17 21.13 2.93
N THR A 139 10.84 21.26 3.01
CA THR A 139 10.03 21.11 4.23
C THR A 139 9.42 19.72 4.39
N ALA A 140 9.45 18.90 3.34
CA ALA A 140 8.80 17.60 3.30
C ALA A 140 9.42 16.60 4.29
N VAL A 141 8.55 15.90 5.01
CA VAL A 141 8.91 14.67 5.75
C VAL A 141 8.91 13.50 4.78
N LYS A 142 9.98 12.70 4.77
CA LYS A 142 10.20 11.67 3.74
C LYS A 142 10.57 10.31 4.32
N LEU A 143 10.15 9.24 3.68
CA LEU A 143 10.76 7.92 3.85
C LEU A 143 11.98 7.77 2.94
N ASP A 144 12.93 6.94 3.38
CA ASP A 144 13.91 6.37 2.47
C ASP A 144 13.39 5.04 1.89
N ALA A 145 14.06 4.53 0.85
CA ALA A 145 13.64 3.31 0.17
C ALA A 145 13.62 2.07 1.10
N ARG A 146 14.46 2.04 2.14
CA ARG A 146 14.52 0.93 3.09
C ARG A 146 13.30 0.94 4.00
N GLU A 147 12.93 2.10 4.54
CA GLU A 147 11.77 2.29 5.39
C GLU A 147 10.46 2.13 4.62
N ASP A 148 10.42 2.59 3.37
CA ASP A 148 9.28 2.35 2.47
C ASP A 148 9.11 0.85 2.19
N THR A 149 10.18 0.13 1.85
CA THR A 149 10.16 -1.34 1.68
C THR A 149 9.71 -2.08 2.95
N ARG A 150 10.11 -1.58 4.13
CA ARG A 150 9.65 -2.14 5.42
C ARG A 150 8.15 -1.92 5.60
N ARG A 151 7.62 -0.75 5.23
CA ARG A 151 6.18 -0.47 5.28
C ARG A 151 5.42 -1.43 4.36
N GLU A 152 5.86 -1.58 3.11
CA GLU A 152 5.21 -2.48 2.14
C GLU A 152 5.16 -3.93 2.63
N ARG A 153 6.21 -4.39 3.33
CA ARG A 153 6.19 -5.72 3.95
C ARG A 153 5.09 -5.86 5.00
N PHE A 154 4.91 -4.86 5.86
CA PHE A 154 3.86 -4.90 6.87
C PHE A 154 2.46 -4.85 6.24
N PHE A 155 2.27 -4.09 5.16
CA PHE A 155 1.03 -4.11 4.39
C PHE A 155 0.77 -5.49 3.77
N ALA A 156 1.78 -6.12 3.18
CA ALA A 156 1.65 -7.49 2.65
C ALA A 156 1.31 -8.53 3.75
N GLU A 157 1.92 -8.40 4.93
CA GLU A 157 1.56 -9.24 6.09
C GLU A 157 0.10 -9.03 6.51
N ASP A 158 -0.39 -7.78 6.52
CA ASP A 158 -1.77 -7.47 6.85
C ASP A 158 -2.75 -8.02 5.83
N ALA A 159 -2.44 -7.88 4.53
CA ALA A 159 -3.21 -8.46 3.44
C ALA A 159 -3.33 -9.98 3.58
N TYR A 160 -2.23 -10.68 3.87
CA TYR A 160 -2.26 -12.11 4.10
C TYR A 160 -3.16 -12.49 5.29
N ARG A 161 -3.03 -11.78 6.41
CA ARG A 161 -3.86 -12.03 7.61
C ARG A 161 -5.34 -11.80 7.35
N GLN A 162 -5.69 -10.71 6.67
CA GLN A 162 -7.06 -10.41 6.28
C GLN A 162 -7.63 -11.50 5.37
N GLN A 163 -6.86 -11.93 4.36
CA GLN A 163 -7.27 -12.96 3.42
C GLN A 163 -7.56 -14.30 4.11
N GLU A 164 -6.70 -14.72 5.04
CA GLU A 164 -6.92 -15.95 5.81
C GLU A 164 -8.17 -15.83 6.71
N ALA A 165 -8.41 -14.67 7.32
CA ALA A 165 -9.61 -14.44 8.12
C ALA A 165 -10.90 -14.47 7.26
N LEU A 166 -10.86 -13.88 6.06
CA LEU A 166 -11.97 -13.92 5.11
C LEU A 166 -12.29 -15.36 4.66
N LYS A 167 -11.27 -16.16 4.33
CA LYS A 167 -11.44 -17.58 3.98
C LYS A 167 -12.04 -18.37 5.13
N ALA A 168 -11.53 -18.19 6.35
CA ALA A 168 -12.05 -18.88 7.54
C ALA A 168 -13.53 -18.52 7.78
N ARG A 169 -13.90 -17.24 7.64
CA ARG A 169 -15.29 -16.80 7.76
C ARG A 169 -16.19 -17.39 6.68
N HIS A 170 -15.70 -17.45 5.43
CA HIS A 170 -16.44 -18.07 4.33
C HIS A 170 -16.70 -19.55 4.60
N HIS A 171 -15.69 -20.31 5.01
CA HIS A 171 -15.84 -21.71 5.41
C HIS A 171 -16.79 -21.91 6.59
N HIS A 172 -16.81 -20.98 7.54
CA HIS A 172 -17.73 -21.04 8.67
C HIS A 172 -19.19 -20.80 8.25
N ARG A 173 -19.42 -19.86 7.32
CA ARG A 173 -20.76 -19.55 6.78
C ARG A 173 -21.26 -20.61 5.80
N HIS A 174 -20.35 -21.22 5.07
CA HIS A 174 -20.61 -22.25 4.06
C HIS A 174 -19.69 -23.45 4.33
N PRO A 175 -20.07 -24.34 5.26
CA PRO A 175 -19.27 -25.52 5.55
C PRO A 175 -19.17 -26.38 4.28
N PRO A 176 -17.98 -26.93 3.97
CA PRO A 176 -17.78 -27.70 2.74
C PRO A 176 -18.73 -28.90 2.72
N THR A 177 -19.29 -29.17 1.55
CA THR A 177 -20.05 -30.39 1.34
C THR A 177 -19.14 -31.61 1.52
N SER A 178 -19.71 -32.78 1.82
CA SER A 178 -18.95 -34.02 2.04
C SER A 178 -18.12 -34.45 0.81
N ARG A 179 -18.36 -33.90 -0.38
CA ARG A 179 -17.53 -34.08 -1.57
C ARG A 179 -16.30 -33.16 -1.58
N GLU A 180 -16.48 -31.88 -1.27
CA GLU A 180 -15.41 -30.88 -1.21
C GLU A 180 -14.43 -31.17 -0.06
N ALA A 181 -14.94 -31.63 1.09
CA ALA A 181 -14.12 -32.07 2.21
C ALA A 181 -13.21 -33.27 1.83
N ARG A 182 -13.71 -34.18 0.98
CA ARG A 182 -12.93 -35.33 0.49
C ARG A 182 -11.86 -34.92 -0.52
N GLU A 183 -12.13 -33.95 -1.37
CA GLU A 183 -11.16 -33.40 -2.33
C GLU A 183 -10.05 -32.62 -1.62
N ALA A 184 -10.38 -31.78 -0.63
CA ALA A 184 -9.38 -31.07 0.18
C ALA A 184 -8.46 -32.03 0.96
N THR A 185 -9.03 -33.08 1.55
CA THR A 185 -8.26 -34.11 2.27
C THR A 185 -7.33 -34.89 1.32
N ALA A 186 -7.77 -35.17 0.08
CA ALA A 186 -6.93 -35.86 -0.90
C ALA A 186 -5.74 -34.99 -1.38
N GLN A 187 -5.92 -33.67 -1.40
CA GLN A 187 -4.90 -32.71 -1.83
C GLN A 187 -3.78 -32.55 -0.77
N GLU A 188 -4.12 -32.58 0.52
CA GLU A 188 -3.16 -32.59 1.64
C GLU A 188 -2.35 -33.90 1.73
N VAL A 189 -2.97 -35.06 1.44
CA VAL A 189 -2.28 -36.37 1.49
C VAL A 189 -1.26 -36.53 0.35
N SER A 190 -1.50 -35.89 -0.81
CA SER A 190 -0.58 -35.92 -1.95
C SER A 190 0.72 -35.14 -1.69
N THR A 191 0.70 -34.10 -0.86
CA THR A 191 1.90 -33.29 -0.55
C THR A 191 2.85 -33.98 0.44
N PHE A 192 2.39 -34.96 1.21
CA PHE A 192 3.20 -35.67 2.21
C PHE A 192 3.97 -36.88 1.65
N ALA A 193 3.70 -37.33 0.43
CA ALA A 193 4.31 -38.53 -0.18
C ALA A 193 5.63 -38.24 -0.95
N GLY A 194 6.23 -37.06 -0.79
CA GLY A 194 7.32 -36.55 -1.64
C GLY A 194 8.66 -36.30 -0.94
N HIS A 195 9.03 -37.02 0.11
CA HIS A 195 10.39 -36.95 0.67
C HIS A 195 10.97 -38.35 0.93
N GLY A 196 11.59 -38.92 -0.11
CA GLY A 196 12.53 -40.04 0.01
C GLY A 196 13.95 -39.51 0.18
N SER A 197 14.59 -39.84 1.30
CA SER A 197 16.00 -39.57 1.62
C SER A 197 16.96 -40.20 0.60
N PRO A 198 18.13 -39.59 0.31
CA PRO A 198 19.28 -40.31 -0.23
C PRO A 198 20.19 -40.80 0.91
N SER A 199 20.47 -42.09 0.91
CA SER A 199 21.44 -42.76 1.79
C SER A 199 22.88 -42.40 1.43
N ASP A 200 23.71 -42.36 2.48
CA ASP A 200 25.17 -42.31 2.46
C ASP A 200 25.80 -43.46 1.66
N ASP A 201 26.86 -43.18 0.91
CA ASP A 201 27.97 -44.12 0.71
C ASP A 201 29.28 -43.35 0.47
N ASP A 202 30.25 -43.71 1.30
CA ASP A 202 31.57 -43.13 1.53
C ASP A 202 32.65 -43.96 0.80
N TYR A 203 33.56 -43.32 0.06
CA TYR A 203 34.83 -43.94 -0.35
C TYR A 203 35.96 -42.89 -0.38
N HIS A 204 36.96 -43.11 0.49
CA HIS A 204 38.16 -42.29 0.66
C HIS A 204 39.35 -42.68 -0.28
N LEU A 205 40.09 -41.63 -0.68
CA LEU A 205 41.53 -41.49 -1.05
C LEU A 205 42.15 -42.23 -2.27
N ARG A 206 42.81 -41.46 -3.17
CA ARG A 206 44.31 -41.32 -3.26
C ARG A 206 44.84 -40.61 -4.54
N SER A 207 45.70 -39.60 -4.31
CA SER A 207 46.84 -39.07 -5.12
C SER A 207 46.66 -38.32 -6.47
N GLN A 208 47.19 -37.10 -6.51
CA GLN A 208 47.56 -36.25 -7.67
C GLN A 208 48.94 -36.65 -8.30
N PRO A 209 49.51 -36.01 -9.38
CA PRO A 209 49.12 -34.77 -10.11
C PRO A 209 49.26 -34.78 -11.68
N GLU A 210 48.92 -33.62 -12.28
CA GLU A 210 49.53 -32.92 -13.45
C GLU A 210 48.70 -32.69 -14.75
N ALA A 211 48.89 -31.45 -15.26
CA ALA A 211 48.63 -30.85 -16.57
C ALA A 211 47.23 -30.27 -16.91
N GLU A 212 47.13 -28.95 -16.72
CA GLU A 212 46.77 -27.91 -17.71
C GLU A 212 45.86 -28.34 -18.89
N ASP A 213 44.61 -27.83 -18.95
CA ASP A 213 44.18 -26.94 -20.05
C ASP A 213 42.76 -26.36 -19.86
N GLU A 214 42.52 -25.28 -20.59
CA GLU A 214 41.40 -24.34 -20.59
C GLU A 214 39.95 -24.87 -20.65
N ARG A 215 39.03 -24.18 -19.93
CA ARG A 215 37.89 -23.39 -20.48
C ARG A 215 36.80 -23.17 -19.43
N ALA A 216 36.41 -21.91 -19.27
CA ALA A 216 35.32 -21.46 -18.41
C ALA A 216 33.97 -21.99 -18.92
N SER A 217 33.28 -22.78 -18.09
CA SER A 217 31.86 -23.12 -18.25
C SER A 217 31.07 -22.52 -17.10
N ILE A 218 30.23 -21.55 -17.45
CA ILE A 218 29.15 -20.96 -16.66
C ILE A 218 28.19 -22.08 -16.23
N GLY A 219 28.25 -22.47 -14.95
CA GLY A 219 27.30 -23.38 -14.34
C GLY A 219 26.02 -22.64 -13.97
N SER A 220 24.92 -22.99 -14.65
CA SER A 220 23.56 -22.57 -14.30
C SER A 220 23.20 -23.07 -12.90
N ILE A 221 22.97 -22.14 -11.98
CA ILE A 221 22.27 -22.45 -10.73
C ILE A 221 20.78 -22.67 -11.07
N SER A 222 20.32 -23.88 -10.81
CA SER A 222 18.92 -24.28 -10.86
C SER A 222 18.18 -23.61 -9.70
N THR A 223 17.28 -22.70 -10.03
CA THR A 223 16.41 -22.05 -9.04
C THR A 223 15.30 -23.03 -8.67
N HIS A 224 15.22 -23.39 -7.39
CA HIS A 224 14.10 -24.07 -6.79
C HIS A 224 12.80 -23.29 -7.08
N GLU A 225 11.89 -23.86 -7.85
CA GLU A 225 10.53 -23.36 -8.00
C GLU A 225 9.80 -23.56 -6.67
N SER A 226 9.76 -22.51 -5.85
CA SER A 226 8.75 -22.38 -4.81
C SER A 226 7.47 -21.97 -5.51
N SER A 227 6.46 -22.85 -5.46
CA SER A 227 5.14 -22.62 -6.03
C SER A 227 4.52 -21.37 -5.41
N THR A 228 4.76 -20.21 -6.02
CA THR A 228 3.95 -19.02 -5.81
C THR A 228 2.60 -19.33 -6.43
N SER A 229 1.60 -19.62 -5.62
CA SER A 229 0.21 -19.58 -6.07
C SER A 229 -0.03 -18.16 -6.59
N SER A 230 -0.02 -17.98 -7.91
CA SER A 230 -0.32 -16.68 -8.51
C SER A 230 -1.76 -16.36 -8.16
N LEU A 231 -1.97 -15.42 -7.25
CA LEU A 231 -3.27 -14.81 -7.07
C LEU A 231 -3.64 -14.20 -8.43
N SER A 232 -4.82 -14.54 -8.93
CA SER A 232 -5.32 -14.01 -10.20
C SER A 232 -5.40 -12.48 -10.11
N ASN A 233 -5.10 -11.79 -11.21
CA ASN A 233 -5.21 -10.32 -11.27
C ASN A 233 -6.61 -9.83 -10.84
N ASP A 234 -7.67 -10.59 -11.14
CA ASP A 234 -9.05 -10.29 -10.73
C ASP A 234 -9.21 -10.28 -9.21
N THR A 235 -8.62 -11.25 -8.51
CA THR A 235 -8.67 -11.34 -7.04
C THR A 235 -7.83 -10.25 -6.40
N MET A 236 -6.72 -9.85 -7.02
CA MET A 236 -5.90 -8.72 -6.57
C MET A 236 -6.56 -7.36 -6.80
N THR A 237 -7.43 -7.25 -7.83
CA THR A 237 -8.24 -6.06 -8.11
C THR A 237 -9.42 -5.96 -7.15
N GLU A 238 -10.07 -7.09 -6.85
CA GLU A 238 -11.13 -7.24 -5.84
C GLU A 238 -10.63 -6.98 -4.40
N MET A 239 -9.35 -7.29 -4.12
CA MET A 239 -8.68 -6.96 -2.86
C MET A 239 -8.06 -5.55 -2.83
N GLY A 240 -8.20 -4.75 -3.89
CA GLY A 240 -7.66 -3.38 -3.97
C GLY A 240 -6.13 -3.28 -3.99
N ILE A 241 -5.41 -4.40 -4.17
CA ILE A 241 -3.93 -4.48 -4.13
C ILE A 241 -3.30 -3.91 -5.41
N PHE A 242 -3.97 -4.09 -6.55
CA PHE A 242 -3.68 -3.36 -7.79
C PHE A 242 -4.98 -2.70 -8.22
N GLY A 243 -5.05 -1.38 -8.11
CA GLY A 243 -6.25 -0.67 -8.52
C GLY A 243 -6.55 -0.94 -9.99
N ASP A 244 -7.83 -1.10 -10.29
CA ASP A 244 -8.42 -1.29 -11.60
C ASP A 244 -7.72 -0.44 -12.69
N PRO A 245 -7.10 -1.05 -13.73
CA PRO A 245 -6.55 -0.32 -14.87
C PRO A 245 -7.63 0.33 -15.75
N SER A 246 -8.91 0.03 -15.51
CA SER A 246 -10.08 0.63 -16.15
C SER A 246 -10.80 1.68 -15.29
N GLY A 247 -10.28 2.00 -14.11
CA GLY A 247 -10.92 2.96 -13.20
C GLY A 247 -11.07 4.33 -13.85
N ASN A 248 -12.30 4.83 -13.94
CA ASN A 248 -12.58 6.15 -14.49
C ASN A 248 -11.76 7.21 -13.73
N ILE A 249 -10.79 7.82 -14.41
CA ILE A 249 -9.89 8.83 -13.83
C ILE A 249 -10.66 10.03 -13.26
N GLU A 250 -11.88 10.28 -13.76
CA GLU A 250 -12.79 11.31 -13.26
C GLU A 250 -13.25 11.01 -11.83
N MET A 251 -13.34 9.73 -11.45
CA MET A 251 -13.74 9.28 -10.11
C MET A 251 -12.57 9.28 -9.11
N GLN A 252 -11.34 9.50 -9.57
CA GLN A 252 -10.21 9.66 -8.66
C GLN A 252 -10.31 11.04 -7.98
N PRO A 253 -10.18 11.11 -6.64
CA PRO A 253 -10.22 12.37 -5.90
C PRO A 253 -9.19 13.36 -6.44
N LEU A 254 -9.66 14.58 -6.73
CA LEU A 254 -8.81 15.71 -7.08
C LEU A 254 -8.50 16.48 -5.80
N VAL A 255 -7.22 16.66 -5.48
CA VAL A 255 -6.79 17.18 -4.18
C VAL A 255 -5.79 18.32 -4.31
N HIS A 256 -5.89 19.28 -3.40
CA HIS A 256 -4.77 20.14 -3.03
C HIS A 256 -3.79 19.36 -2.14
N LEU A 257 -2.50 19.67 -2.25
CA LEU A 257 -1.44 18.96 -1.51
C LEU A 257 -0.42 19.93 -0.94
N TRP A 258 -0.06 19.71 0.33
CA TRP A 258 0.94 20.49 1.05
C TRP A 258 1.98 19.58 1.73
N LEU A 259 3.26 19.89 1.54
CA LEU A 259 4.39 19.13 2.07
C LEU A 259 4.82 19.57 3.48
N ASP A 260 4.52 20.82 3.84
CA ASP A 260 4.69 21.32 5.21
C ASP A 260 3.50 20.88 6.06
N LEU A 261 3.67 19.79 6.80
CA LEU A 261 2.59 19.13 7.52
C LEU A 261 2.03 20.04 8.61
N GLU A 262 2.88 20.57 9.49
CA GLU A 262 2.46 21.32 10.69
C GLU A 262 1.85 22.68 10.33
N ALA A 263 2.23 23.26 9.18
CA ALA A 263 1.62 24.49 8.70
C ALA A 263 0.16 24.29 8.23
N HIS A 264 -0.23 23.08 7.84
CA HIS A 264 -1.52 22.80 7.18
C HIS A 264 -2.43 21.85 7.96
N LEU A 265 -1.92 21.14 8.96
CA LEU A 265 -2.71 20.22 9.77
C LEU A 265 -2.18 20.20 11.20
N LYS A 266 -3.05 20.39 12.17
CA LYS A 266 -2.70 20.15 13.58
C LYS A 266 -2.98 18.70 13.93
N ARG A 267 -2.29 18.20 14.95
CA ARG A 267 -2.43 16.82 15.39
C ARG A 267 -3.88 16.46 15.76
N GLU A 268 -4.53 17.33 16.52
CA GLU A 268 -5.91 17.16 16.98
C GLU A 268 -6.95 17.16 15.84
N ASP A 269 -6.57 17.68 14.67
CA ASP A 269 -7.44 17.83 13.50
C ASP A 269 -7.22 16.73 12.46
N ILE A 270 -6.30 15.78 12.70
CA ILE A 270 -6.05 14.66 11.78
C ILE A 270 -7.32 13.80 11.70
N ALA A 271 -7.95 13.79 10.53
CA ALA A 271 -9.15 13.02 10.28
C ALA A 271 -8.86 11.51 10.13
N SER A 272 -9.87 10.68 10.42
CA SER A 272 -9.81 9.24 10.18
C SER A 272 -9.76 8.96 8.67
N PRO A 273 -8.88 8.06 8.20
CA PRO A 273 -8.85 7.63 6.80
C PRO A 273 -10.19 7.17 6.22
N VAL A 274 -11.09 6.62 7.05
CA VAL A 274 -12.42 6.19 6.60
C VAL A 274 -13.25 7.36 6.08
N GLN A 275 -13.13 8.54 6.72
CA GLN A 275 -13.90 9.74 6.33
C GLN A 275 -13.49 10.26 4.95
N PHE A 276 -12.26 9.99 4.51
CA PHE A 276 -11.81 10.33 3.16
C PHE A 276 -12.61 9.56 2.11
N PHE A 277 -12.81 8.26 2.33
CA PHE A 277 -13.60 7.42 1.42
C PHE A 277 -15.09 7.76 1.46
N GLU A 278 -15.64 8.09 2.64
CA GLU A 278 -17.00 8.62 2.77
C GLU A 278 -17.18 9.92 1.97
N GLU A 279 -16.20 10.83 2.01
CA GLU A 279 -16.22 12.05 1.21
C GLU A 279 -16.14 11.78 -0.30
N ILE A 280 -15.34 10.80 -0.76
CA ILE A 280 -15.35 10.37 -2.16
C ILE A 280 -16.73 9.83 -2.54
N GLU A 281 -17.30 8.93 -1.74
CA GLU A 281 -18.61 8.35 -1.98
C GLU A 281 -19.68 9.44 -2.09
N MET A 282 -19.68 10.44 -1.21
CA MET A 282 -20.61 11.58 -1.28
C MET A 282 -20.50 12.40 -2.58
N ILE A 283 -19.32 12.48 -3.18
CA ILE A 283 -19.09 13.20 -4.45
C ILE A 283 -19.54 12.35 -5.65
N THR A 284 -19.37 11.04 -5.54
CA THR A 284 -19.57 10.09 -6.65
C THR A 284 -20.94 9.40 -6.69
N ALA A 285 -21.77 9.61 -5.66
CA ALA A 285 -23.11 9.02 -5.52
C ALA A 285 -24.18 9.77 -6.35
#